data_AF-A0A960SLN7-F1
#
_entry.id   AF-A0A960SLN7-F1
#
_cell.length_a   1.000
_cell.length_b   1.000
_cell.length_c   1.000
_cell.angle_alpha   90.00
_cell.angle_beta   90.00
_cell.angle_gamma   90.00
#
_symmetry.space_group_name_H-M   'P 1'
#
loop_
_entity.id
_entity.type
_entity.pdbx_description
1 polymer ?
#
loop_
_entity_poly.entity_id
_entity_poly.type
_entity_poly.pdbx_seq_one_letter_code
_entity_poly.pdbx_strand_id
1 'polypeptide(L)'
;PLTEDHAFYIDQMGVVLFRRFVRAVGERLAARGSFDHGDDIFFLYDLEVRDAIANGTDHRSLVAARKAEWEACAQASPPDILGTPPPPPQPGDFVDPFMDAVTSRLLGIKAPPTGDEDPNVIDGVAGSPGTYTGVARVVRSLEEAGDLEDGEIMVCEMTLPPWVPMFAIAGAVVAD
;
A
#
# COMPACT_ATOMS: atom_id res chain seq x y z
N PRO A 1 9.41 1.59 25.20
CA PRO A 1 8.19 1.44 24.39
C PRO A 1 8.35 2.21 23.07
N LEU A 2 8.42 1.50 21.95
CA LEU A 2 8.26 2.12 20.63
C LEU A 2 6.77 2.46 20.53
N THR A 3 6.40 3.71 20.81
CA THR A 3 5.04 4.17 20.56
C THR A 3 4.85 4.31 19.06
N GLU A 4 3.67 3.92 18.58
CA GLU A 4 3.27 3.95 17.16
C GLU A 4 3.10 5.38 16.61
N ASP A 5 3.58 6.37 17.35
CA ASP A 5 3.49 7.80 17.08
C ASP A 5 4.31 8.22 15.85
N HIS A 6 5.28 7.40 15.41
CA HIS A 6 6.06 7.63 14.20
C HIS A 6 5.16 7.82 12.97
N ALA A 7 4.22 6.88 12.77
CA ALA A 7 3.33 6.90 11.64
C ALA A 7 2.49 8.20 11.59
N PHE A 8 2.11 8.70 12.75
CA PHE A 8 1.35 9.95 12.84
C PHE A 8 2.24 11.20 12.65
N TYR A 9 3.29 11.37 13.46
CA TYR A 9 4.07 12.61 13.47
C TYR A 9 5.07 12.74 12.32
N ILE A 10 5.64 11.63 11.86
CA ILE A 10 6.67 11.65 10.82
C ILE A 10 6.02 11.42 9.47
N ASP A 11 5.30 10.31 9.30
CA ASP A 11 4.79 9.92 7.98
C ASP A 11 3.58 10.78 7.60
N GLN A 12 2.50 10.75 8.39
CA GLN A 12 1.26 11.45 8.03
C GLN A 12 1.40 12.98 8.13
N MET A 13 1.84 13.51 9.27
CA MET A 13 1.93 14.96 9.46
C MET A 13 2.97 15.60 8.53
N GLY A 14 4.12 14.94 8.33
CA GLY A 14 5.15 15.40 7.39
C GLY A 14 4.62 15.48 5.97
N VAL A 15 3.96 14.41 5.50
CA VAL A 15 3.36 14.36 4.16
C VAL A 15 2.25 15.40 4.00
N VAL A 16 1.39 15.62 5.00
CA VAL A 16 0.31 16.61 4.92
C VAL A 16 0.86 18.03 4.76
N LEU A 17 1.85 18.41 5.57
CA LEU A 17 2.45 19.75 5.50
C LEU A 17 3.21 19.94 4.18
N PHE A 18 3.96 18.93 3.74
CA PHE A 18 4.68 18.98 2.47
C PHE A 18 3.71 19.06 1.29
N ARG A 19 2.63 18.26 1.29
CA ARG A 19 1.58 18.29 0.26
C ARG A 19 0.97 19.68 0.13
N ARG A 20 0.69 20.38 1.24
CA ARG A 20 0.17 21.76 1.19
C ARG A 20 1.13 22.71 0.47
N PHE A 21 2.42 22.62 0.76
CA PHE A 21 3.45 23.41 0.08
C PHE A 21 3.49 23.08 -1.42
N VAL A 22 3.57 21.79 -1.78
CA VAL A 22 3.66 21.33 -3.17
C VAL A 22 2.43 21.75 -3.97
N ARG A 23 1.21 21.62 -3.43
CA ARG A 23 -0.02 22.08 -4.11
C ARG A 23 0.02 23.58 -4.38
N ALA A 24 0.48 24.39 -3.43
CA ALA A 24 0.58 25.82 -3.62
C ALA A 24 1.64 26.18 -4.70
N VAL A 25 2.71 25.40 -4.86
CA VAL A 25 3.65 25.55 -5.97
C VAL A 25 2.98 25.17 -7.30
N GLY A 26 2.27 24.04 -7.30
CA GLY A 26 1.52 23.55 -8.46
C GLY A 26 0.50 24.56 -8.98
N GLU A 27 -0.32 25.13 -8.11
CA GLU A 27 -1.30 26.16 -8.47
C GLU A 27 -0.65 27.38 -9.16
N ARG A 28 0.53 27.81 -8.67
CA ARG A 28 1.26 28.95 -9.26
C ARG A 28 1.87 28.62 -10.61
N LEU A 29 2.36 27.40 -10.81
CA LEU A 29 2.91 26.96 -12.09
C LEU A 29 1.80 26.72 -13.12
N ALA A 30 0.66 26.17 -12.70
CA ALA A 30 -0.52 26.02 -13.56
C ALA A 30 -1.03 27.40 -14.03
N ALA A 31 -1.12 28.38 -13.12
CA ALA A 31 -1.49 29.75 -13.48
C ALA A 31 -0.52 30.43 -14.47
N ARG A 32 0.73 29.94 -14.57
CA ARG A 32 1.73 30.39 -15.55
C ARG A 32 1.72 29.60 -16.85
N GLY A 33 0.88 28.57 -16.97
CA GLY A 33 0.73 27.75 -18.16
C GLY A 33 1.74 26.61 -18.28
N SER A 34 2.47 26.25 -17.22
CA SER A 34 3.38 25.09 -17.24
C SER A 34 2.64 23.74 -17.30
N PHE A 35 1.41 23.69 -16.79
CA PHE A 35 0.48 22.56 -16.86
C PHE A 35 -0.95 23.03 -16.53
N ASP A 36 -1.96 22.16 -16.68
CA ASP A 36 -3.36 22.60 -16.70
C ASP A 36 -3.95 22.76 -15.28
N HIS A 37 -3.60 21.88 -14.34
CA HIS A 37 -4.17 21.88 -12.98
C HIS A 37 -3.08 21.88 -11.91
N GLY A 38 -3.33 22.49 -10.75
CA GLY A 38 -2.34 22.56 -9.67
C GLY A 38 -1.84 21.20 -9.19
N ASP A 39 -2.71 20.18 -9.20
CA ASP A 39 -2.35 18.81 -8.79
C ASP A 39 -1.54 18.05 -9.88
N ASP A 40 -1.37 18.61 -11.08
CA ASP A 40 -0.54 18.02 -12.13
C ASP A 40 0.95 18.00 -11.75
N ILE A 41 1.36 18.81 -10.77
CA ILE A 41 2.71 18.79 -10.20
C ILE A 41 3.12 17.41 -9.65
N PHE A 42 2.15 16.57 -9.23
CA PHE A 42 2.43 15.23 -8.73
C PHE A 42 2.81 14.22 -9.84
N PHE A 43 2.68 14.60 -11.11
CA PHE A 43 3.14 13.83 -12.26
C PHE A 43 4.51 14.31 -12.78
N LEU A 44 5.19 15.19 -12.05
CA LEU A 44 6.51 15.72 -12.40
C LEU A 44 7.56 15.32 -11.37
N TYR A 45 8.78 15.04 -11.84
CA TYR A 45 9.95 14.86 -10.99
C TYR A 45 10.53 16.22 -10.55
N ASP A 46 11.31 16.22 -9.46
CA ASP A 46 11.89 17.44 -8.86
C ASP A 46 12.62 18.32 -9.88
N LEU A 47 13.41 17.73 -10.79
CA LEU A 47 14.15 18.49 -11.81
C LEU A 47 13.23 19.17 -12.83
N GLU A 48 12.12 18.53 -13.19
CA GLU A 48 11.12 19.08 -14.12
C GLU A 48 10.34 20.22 -13.46
N VAL A 49 9.99 20.07 -12.18
CA VAL A 49 9.39 21.16 -11.40
C VAL A 49 10.35 22.35 -11.29
N ARG A 50 11.65 22.11 -11.03
CA ARG A 50 12.66 23.18 -10.99
C ARG A 50 12.84 23.87 -12.34
N ASP A 51 12.80 23.11 -13.43
CA ASP A 51 12.86 23.65 -14.79
C ASP A 51 11.64 24.55 -15.08
N ALA A 52 10.43 24.11 -14.74
CA ALA A 52 9.22 24.94 -14.85
C ALA A 52 9.30 26.22 -14.00
N ILE A 53 9.89 26.16 -12.80
CA ILE A 53 10.09 27.34 -11.94
C ILE A 53 11.08 28.33 -12.56
N ALA A 54 12.21 27.83 -13.06
CA ALA A 54 13.30 28.67 -13.56
C ALA A 54 13.01 29.24 -14.96
N ASN A 55 12.45 28.41 -15.83
CA ASN A 55 12.36 28.67 -17.27
C ASN A 55 10.92 28.81 -17.77
N GLY A 56 9.91 28.48 -16.96
CA GLY A 56 8.51 28.50 -17.39
C GLY A 56 8.17 27.42 -18.42
N THR A 57 8.91 26.32 -18.43
CA THR A 57 8.72 25.21 -19.36
C THR A 57 7.29 24.66 -19.31
N ASP A 58 6.74 24.35 -20.48
CA ASP A 58 5.45 23.69 -20.66
C ASP A 58 5.63 22.17 -20.57
N HIS A 59 5.01 21.56 -19.57
CA HIS A 59 5.03 20.11 -19.32
C HIS A 59 3.67 19.44 -19.55
N ARG A 60 2.69 20.10 -20.16
CA ARG A 60 1.34 19.52 -20.37
C ARG A 60 1.36 18.16 -21.06
N SER A 61 2.15 18.01 -22.13
CA SER A 61 2.29 16.74 -22.83
C SER A 61 2.92 15.64 -21.96
N LEU A 62 3.88 16.00 -21.10
CA LEU A 62 4.54 15.07 -20.20
C LEU A 62 3.60 14.61 -19.08
N VAL A 63 2.86 15.55 -18.48
CA VAL A 63 1.82 15.27 -17.48
C VAL A 63 0.77 14.35 -18.08
N ALA A 64 0.27 14.63 -19.29
CA ALA A 64 -0.73 13.81 -19.95
C ALA A 64 -0.24 12.38 -20.18
N ALA A 65 1.02 12.20 -20.61
CA ALA A 65 1.61 10.88 -20.80
C ALA A 65 1.70 10.09 -19.49
N ARG A 66 2.15 10.73 -18.39
CA ARG A 66 2.27 10.05 -17.09
C ARG A 66 0.94 9.77 -16.41
N LYS A 67 -0.09 10.58 -16.63
CA LYS A 67 -1.45 10.25 -16.20
C LYS A 67 -1.94 8.97 -16.87
N ALA A 68 -1.71 8.83 -18.18
CA ALA A 68 -2.06 7.62 -18.92
C ALA A 68 -1.26 6.40 -18.45
N GLU A 69 0.04 6.56 -18.18
CA GLU A 69 0.88 5.50 -17.60
C GLU A 69 0.39 5.08 -16.21
N TRP A 70 0.10 6.04 -15.33
CA TRP A 70 -0.39 5.77 -13.99
C TRP A 70 -1.73 5.02 -14.01
N GLU A 71 -2.66 5.41 -14.89
CA GLU A 71 -3.94 4.72 -15.06
C GLU A 71 -3.76 3.28 -15.58
N ALA A 72 -2.83 3.05 -16.51
CA ALA A 72 -2.50 1.72 -16.97
C ALA A 72 -1.87 0.85 -15.87
N CYS A 73 -0.95 1.41 -15.08
CA CYS A 73 -0.33 0.72 -13.95
C CYS A 73 -1.32 0.40 -12.84
N ALA A 74 -2.29 1.28 -12.57
CA ALA A 74 -3.33 1.07 -11.55
C ALA A 74 -4.24 -0.14 -11.86
N GLN A 75 -4.25 -0.63 -13.11
CA GLN A 75 -5.00 -1.82 -13.52
C GLN A 75 -4.13 -3.08 -13.60
N ALA A 76 -2.82 -2.97 -13.41
CA ALA A 76 -1.90 -4.10 -13.48
C ALA A 76 -1.70 -4.73 -12.10
N SER A 77 -1.65 -6.06 -12.05
CA SER A 77 -1.20 -6.79 -10.85
C SER A 77 0.32 -6.95 -10.93
N PRO A 78 1.11 -6.32 -10.04
CA PRO A 78 2.56 -6.49 -10.05
C PRO A 78 2.92 -7.92 -9.64
N PRO A 79 4.03 -8.49 -10.15
CA PRO A 79 4.53 -9.76 -9.66
C PRO A 79 5.10 -9.60 -8.24
N ASP A 80 4.90 -10.60 -7.39
CA ASP A 80 5.41 -10.60 -6.00
C ASP A 80 6.93 -10.49 -5.91
N ILE A 81 7.63 -11.00 -6.92
CA ILE A 81 9.10 -11.00 -7.00
C ILE A 81 9.53 -10.48 -8.37
N LEU A 82 10.40 -9.46 -8.37
CA LEU A 82 11.12 -9.01 -9.55
C LEU A 82 12.49 -9.69 -9.63
N GLY A 83 12.74 -10.40 -10.73
CA GLY A 83 13.98 -11.14 -10.97
C GLY A 83 13.85 -12.64 -10.73
N THR A 84 14.99 -13.35 -10.70
CA THR A 84 15.01 -14.80 -10.49
C THR A 84 15.10 -15.09 -8.98
N PRO A 85 14.13 -15.82 -8.39
CA PRO A 85 14.21 -16.20 -6.99
C PRO A 85 15.41 -17.11 -6.74
N PRO A 86 16.03 -17.06 -5.54
CA PRO A 86 17.07 -18.00 -5.17
C PRO A 86 16.52 -19.44 -5.19
N PRO A 87 17.35 -20.45 -5.49
CA PRO A 87 16.92 -21.84 -5.44
C PRO A 87 16.43 -22.19 -4.03
N PRO A 88 15.40 -23.05 -3.89
CA PRO A 88 14.92 -23.47 -2.59
C PRO A 88 16.02 -24.18 -1.79
N PRO A 89 16.02 -24.05 -0.44
CA PRO A 89 16.99 -24.73 0.40
C PRO A 89 16.89 -26.25 0.24
N GLN A 90 18.04 -26.91 0.20
CA GLN A 90 18.13 -28.37 0.06
C GLN A 90 18.10 -29.06 1.44
N PRO A 91 17.70 -30.33 1.52
CA PRO A 91 17.77 -31.10 2.75
C PRO A 91 19.20 -31.12 3.31
N GLY A 92 19.41 -30.52 4.49
CA GLY A 92 20.71 -30.40 5.14
C GLY A 92 21.32 -29.00 5.10
N ASP A 93 20.73 -28.05 4.36
CA ASP A 93 21.12 -26.65 4.42
C ASP A 93 20.78 -26.05 5.79
N PHE A 94 21.69 -25.24 6.33
CA PHE A 94 21.39 -24.43 7.50
C PHE A 94 20.48 -23.28 7.07
N VAL A 95 19.20 -23.40 7.39
CA VAL A 95 18.28 -22.26 7.34
C VAL A 95 18.42 -21.52 8.65
N ASP A 96 18.93 -20.29 8.59
CA ASP A 96 19.01 -19.45 9.77
C ASP A 96 17.60 -19.22 10.34
N PRO A 97 17.30 -19.60 11.60
CA PRO A 97 15.95 -19.52 12.15
C PRO A 97 15.39 -18.10 12.22
N PHE A 98 16.26 -17.09 12.31
CA PHE A 98 15.85 -15.69 12.25
C PHE A 98 15.46 -15.31 10.82
N MET A 99 16.26 -15.69 9.82
CA MET A 99 15.91 -15.45 8.43
C MET A 99 14.64 -16.19 8.00
N ASP A 100 14.45 -17.43 8.45
CA ASP A 100 13.24 -18.22 8.21
C ASP A 100 11.99 -17.57 8.83
N ALA A 101 12.10 -17.07 10.06
CA ALA A 101 11.02 -16.34 10.70
C ALA A 101 10.70 -15.02 9.98
N VAL A 102 11.73 -14.30 9.51
CA VAL A 102 11.56 -13.05 8.75
C VAL A 102 10.87 -13.33 7.41
N THR A 103 11.30 -14.33 6.65
CA THR A 103 10.69 -14.64 5.34
C THR A 103 9.27 -15.18 5.49
N SER A 104 9.04 -16.15 6.38
CA SER A 104 7.75 -16.84 6.48
C SER A 104 6.68 -16.09 7.28
N ARG A 105 7.06 -15.34 8.33
CA ARG A 105 6.09 -14.68 9.23
C ARG A 105 6.00 -13.18 9.03
N LEU A 106 7.11 -12.50 8.71
CA LEU A 106 7.09 -11.05 8.53
C LEU A 106 6.79 -10.67 7.08
N LEU A 107 7.40 -11.35 6.12
CA LEU A 107 7.22 -11.06 4.69
C LEU A 107 6.13 -11.92 4.03
N GLY A 108 5.59 -12.92 4.74
CA GLY A 108 4.56 -13.81 4.22
C GLY A 108 5.00 -14.71 3.06
N ILE A 109 6.30 -14.76 2.75
CA ILE A 109 6.84 -15.56 1.66
C ILE A 109 6.89 -17.02 2.11
N LYS A 110 5.85 -17.78 1.72
CA LYS A 110 5.77 -19.22 1.94
C LYS A 110 6.18 -19.98 0.68
N ALA A 111 6.76 -21.16 0.86
CA ALA A 111 6.86 -22.12 -0.23
C ALA A 111 5.44 -22.50 -0.69
N PRO A 112 5.20 -22.72 -2.00
CA PRO A 112 3.90 -23.14 -2.49
C PRO A 112 3.47 -24.43 -1.78
N PRO A 113 2.18 -24.56 -1.44
CA PRO A 113 1.68 -25.71 -0.69
C PRO A 113 1.96 -27.02 -1.43
N THR A 114 2.36 -28.04 -0.68
CA THR A 114 2.64 -29.38 -1.17
C THR A 114 1.44 -30.30 -0.84
N GLY A 115 0.35 -30.18 -1.60
CA GLY A 115 -0.84 -31.01 -1.42
C GLY A 115 -1.97 -30.73 -2.42
N ASP A 116 -3.00 -31.58 -2.42
CA ASP A 116 -4.27 -31.28 -3.11
C ASP A 116 -4.96 -30.12 -2.38
N GLU A 117 -5.00 -28.96 -3.03
CA GLU A 117 -5.70 -27.77 -2.52
C GLU A 117 -7.22 -27.99 -2.60
N ASP A 118 -7.92 -27.81 -1.48
CA ASP A 118 -9.39 -27.68 -1.51
C ASP A 118 -9.72 -26.30 -2.10
N PRO A 119 -10.40 -26.21 -3.26
CA PRO A 119 -10.71 -24.94 -3.90
C PRO A 119 -11.63 -24.03 -3.06
N ASN A 120 -12.20 -24.53 -1.97
CA ASN A 120 -13.03 -23.76 -1.04
C ASN A 120 -12.26 -23.22 0.17
N VAL A 121 -10.94 -23.44 0.25
CA VAL A 121 -10.09 -23.00 1.35
C VAL A 121 -9.06 -21.99 0.83
N ILE A 122 -9.00 -20.83 1.47
CA ILE A 122 -7.96 -19.82 1.25
C ILE A 122 -7.03 -19.85 2.46
N ASP A 123 -5.77 -20.19 2.23
CA ASP A 123 -4.73 -20.23 3.26
C ASP A 123 -3.97 -18.91 3.32
N GLY A 124 -3.62 -18.47 4.54
CA GLY A 124 -2.90 -17.22 4.79
C GLY A 124 -1.85 -17.34 5.90
N VAL A 125 -1.36 -16.20 6.39
CA VAL A 125 -0.46 -16.14 7.55
C VAL A 125 -1.29 -15.84 8.81
N ALA A 126 -1.18 -16.71 9.82
CA ALA A 126 -1.93 -16.54 11.06
C ALA A 126 -1.36 -15.37 11.89
N GLY A 127 -2.16 -14.32 12.09
CA GLY A 127 -1.80 -13.18 12.93
C GLY A 127 -2.12 -13.35 14.42
N SER A 128 -3.18 -14.10 14.76
CA SER A 128 -3.65 -14.31 16.14
C SER A 128 -4.30 -15.69 16.28
N PRO A 129 -4.09 -16.43 17.40
CA PRO A 129 -4.74 -17.72 17.61
C PRO A 129 -6.24 -17.57 17.88
N GLY A 130 -7.06 -18.39 17.23
CA GLY A 130 -8.50 -18.41 17.45
C GLY A 130 -9.27 -19.04 16.30
N THR A 131 -10.59 -19.16 16.47
CA THR A 131 -11.51 -19.55 15.40
C THR A 131 -12.77 -18.71 15.55
N TYR A 132 -13.25 -18.17 14.44
CA TYR A 132 -14.41 -17.29 14.40
C TYR A 132 -15.25 -17.58 13.16
N THR A 133 -16.54 -17.32 13.24
CA THR A 133 -17.47 -17.42 12.10
C THR A 133 -18.44 -16.25 12.17
N GLY A 134 -18.57 -15.53 11.06
CA GLY A 134 -19.39 -14.33 10.96
C GLY A 134 -19.59 -13.92 9.51
N VAL A 135 -20.32 -12.82 9.30
CA VAL A 135 -20.51 -12.22 7.98
C VAL A 135 -19.20 -11.59 7.54
N ALA A 136 -18.70 -11.94 6.35
CA ALA A 136 -17.54 -11.31 5.76
C ALA A 136 -17.92 -9.99 5.08
N ARG A 137 -17.26 -8.90 5.45
CA ARG A 137 -17.39 -7.59 4.82
C ARG A 137 -16.07 -7.18 4.19
N VAL A 138 -16.10 -6.93 2.89
CA VAL A 138 -14.95 -6.38 2.15
C VAL A 138 -14.93 -4.87 2.35
N VAL A 139 -13.82 -4.35 2.87
CA VAL A 139 -13.60 -2.95 3.22
C VAL A 139 -12.33 -2.46 2.52
N ARG A 140 -12.49 -1.60 1.53
CA ARG A 140 -11.39 -1.08 0.69
C ARG A 140 -10.94 0.32 1.07
N SER A 141 -11.69 1.00 1.93
CA SER A 141 -11.38 2.34 2.39
C SER A 141 -11.82 2.56 3.83
N LEU A 142 -11.26 3.57 4.49
CA LEU A 142 -11.66 3.94 5.84
C LEU A 142 -13.11 4.47 5.90
N GLU A 143 -13.65 4.97 4.77
CA GLU A 143 -15.05 5.38 4.66
C GLU A 143 -15.96 4.14 4.72
N GLU A 144 -15.67 3.11 3.92
CA GLU A 144 -16.38 1.82 3.97
C GLU A 144 -16.22 1.13 5.32
N ALA A 145 -15.10 1.36 6.03
CA ALA A 145 -14.88 0.79 7.36
C ALA A 145 -15.90 1.29 8.38
N GLY A 146 -16.46 2.49 8.17
CA GLY A 146 -17.54 3.04 9.01
C GLY A 146 -18.84 2.23 8.95
N ASP A 147 -19.03 1.40 7.92
CA ASP A 147 -20.19 0.53 7.75
C ASP A 147 -20.01 -0.87 8.36
N LEU A 148 -18.88 -1.13 9.03
CA LEU A 148 -18.62 -2.40 9.71
C LEU A 148 -19.55 -2.55 10.93
N GLU A 149 -20.30 -3.65 10.96
CA GLU A 149 -21.20 -3.98 12.08
C GLU A 149 -20.50 -4.85 13.13
N ASP A 150 -21.04 -4.85 14.35
CA ASP A 150 -20.50 -5.59 15.49
C ASP A 150 -20.39 -7.10 15.19
N GLY A 151 -19.19 -7.65 15.36
CA GLY A 151 -18.91 -9.07 15.14
C GLY A 151 -18.76 -9.49 13.66
N GLU A 152 -18.79 -8.57 12.70
CA GLU A 152 -18.45 -8.92 11.31
C GLU A 152 -16.96 -9.26 11.14
N ILE A 153 -16.64 -10.01 10.09
CA ILE A 153 -15.27 -10.30 9.66
C ILE A 153 -14.85 -9.21 8.70
N MET A 154 -13.89 -8.38 9.11
CA MET A 154 -13.33 -7.35 8.25
C MET A 154 -12.32 -7.98 7.27
N VAL A 155 -12.58 -7.82 5.98
CA VAL A 155 -11.69 -8.25 4.89
C VAL A 155 -11.16 -7.00 4.19
N CYS A 156 -9.87 -6.72 4.28
CA CYS A 156 -9.25 -5.52 3.70
C CYS A 156 -7.99 -5.85 2.90
N GLU A 157 -7.50 -4.92 2.08
CA GLU A 157 -6.22 -5.10 1.38
C GLU A 157 -5.06 -5.02 2.37
N MET A 158 -4.97 -3.95 3.16
CA MET A 158 -3.93 -3.79 4.17
C MET A 158 -4.47 -3.04 5.38
N THR A 159 -4.04 -3.46 6.57
CA THR A 159 -4.35 -2.71 7.79
C THR A 159 -3.35 -1.56 7.97
N LEU A 160 -3.87 -0.33 8.10
CA LEU A 160 -3.07 0.85 8.45
C LEU A 160 -3.40 1.29 9.89
N PRO A 161 -2.56 2.10 10.57
CA PRO A 161 -2.86 2.59 11.92
C PRO A 161 -4.27 3.23 12.10
N PRO A 162 -4.85 3.94 11.10
CA PRO A 162 -6.21 4.47 11.20
C PRO A 162 -7.31 3.40 11.36
N TRP A 163 -7.03 2.12 11.08
CA TRP A 163 -7.97 1.01 11.12
C TRP A 163 -8.10 0.38 12.52
N VAL A 164 -7.20 0.72 13.45
CA VAL A 164 -7.16 0.16 14.81
C VAL A 164 -8.52 0.23 15.55
N PRO A 165 -9.32 1.32 15.44
CA PRO A 165 -10.64 1.36 16.07
C PRO A 165 -11.60 0.28 15.56
N MET A 166 -11.44 -0.20 14.32
CA MET A 166 -12.29 -1.24 13.73
C MET A 166 -12.04 -2.61 14.35
N PHE A 167 -10.84 -2.86 14.89
CA PHE A 167 -10.52 -4.12 15.55
C PHE A 167 -11.31 -4.35 16.85
N ALA A 168 -11.86 -3.28 17.44
CA ALA A 168 -12.75 -3.40 18.60
C ALA A 168 -14.18 -3.81 18.21
N ILE A 169 -14.55 -3.67 16.93
CA ILE A 169 -15.88 -3.97 16.37
C ILE A 169 -15.85 -5.34 15.68
N ALA A 170 -14.78 -5.62 14.93
CA ALA A 170 -14.62 -6.84 14.16
C ALA A 170 -14.54 -8.09 15.05
N GLY A 171 -15.21 -9.17 14.64
CA GLY A 171 -15.05 -10.48 15.25
C GLY A 171 -13.80 -11.23 14.76
N ALA A 172 -13.36 -10.94 13.54
CA ALA A 172 -12.08 -11.38 12.96
C ALA A 172 -11.61 -10.42 11.86
N VAL A 173 -10.33 -10.52 11.48
CA VAL A 173 -9.71 -9.71 10.43
C VAL A 173 -8.97 -10.59 9.44
N VAL A 174 -9.15 -10.33 8.15
CA VAL A 174 -8.41 -10.94 7.04
C VAL A 174 -7.83 -9.79 6.20
N ALA A 175 -6.53 -9.84 5.96
CA ALA A 175 -5.81 -8.90 5.09
C ALA A 175 -5.14 -9.68 3.95
N ASP A 176 -4.98 -9.02 2.80
CA ASP A 176 -4.27 -9.54 1.62
C ASP A 176 -2.74 -9.38 1.77
#